data_AF-B6EKE3-F1
#
_entry.id   AF-B6EKE3-F1
#
_cell.length_a   1.000
_cell.length_b   1.000
_cell.length_c   1.000
_cell.angle_alpha   90.00
_cell.angle_beta   90.00
_cell.angle_gamma   90.00
#
_symmetry.space_group_name_H-M   'P 1'
#
loop_
_entity.id
_entity.type
_entity.pdbx_description
1 polymer ?
#
loop_
_entity_poly.entity_id
_entity_poly.type
_entity_poly.pdbx_seq_one_letter_code
_entity_poly.pdbx_strand_id
1 'polypeptide(L)'
;MNKKKHTLSPRAQELRAEWTGMKSDHRFISHSFNCVKVHIHTPDDGMYNRSVGCLKQGRDKALKEALKQRNQVGRELWGSCWNAVLNTQSLFERLPHSLEPDVIEKKRTLLSGEVRGTKYYIVRWKELVGDEYKPKSRLFIHGDDRLGAYTKAKKLMIEVHKEFIPILKKMGRFNIIKVS
;
A
#
# COMPACT_ATOMS: atom_id res chain seq x y z
N MET A 1 -15.40 -44.32 -12.12
CA MET A 1 -13.99 -44.12 -11.72
C MET A 1 -13.95 -43.55 -10.29
N ASN A 2 -13.61 -44.38 -9.30
CA ASN A 2 -13.47 -43.94 -7.91
C ASN A 2 -12.18 -43.11 -7.75
N LYS A 3 -12.30 -41.79 -7.55
CA LYS A 3 -11.16 -40.95 -7.15
C LYS A 3 -10.76 -41.38 -5.74
N LYS A 4 -9.66 -42.15 -5.60
CA LYS A 4 -9.06 -42.44 -4.29
C LYS A 4 -8.90 -41.12 -3.54
N LYS A 5 -9.57 -40.97 -2.40
CA LYS A 5 -9.34 -39.83 -1.49
C LYS A 5 -7.88 -39.91 -1.05
N HIS A 6 -7.03 -39.03 -1.57
CA HIS A 6 -5.66 -38.90 -1.10
C HIS A 6 -5.69 -38.39 0.35
N THR A 7 -5.54 -39.31 1.30
CA THR A 7 -5.30 -39.00 2.69
C THR A 7 -3.85 -38.57 2.86
N LEU A 8 -3.63 -37.49 3.62
CA LEU A 8 -2.28 -37.04 3.98
C LEU A 8 -1.57 -38.14 4.77
N SER A 9 -0.25 -38.27 4.60
CA SER A 9 0.54 -39.18 5.43
C SER A 9 0.45 -38.78 6.91
N PRO A 10 0.61 -39.71 7.87
CA PRO A 10 0.54 -39.40 9.30
C PRO A 10 1.46 -38.23 9.69
N ARG A 11 2.71 -38.27 9.22
CA ARG A 11 3.67 -37.16 9.37
C ARG A 11 3.13 -35.83 8.83
N ALA A 12 2.48 -35.82 7.67
CA ALA A 12 1.92 -34.59 7.10
C ALA A 12 0.69 -34.08 7.86
N GLN A 13 -0.05 -34.95 8.56
CA GLN A 13 -1.16 -34.56 9.43
C GLN A 13 -0.65 -33.88 10.71
N GLU A 14 0.39 -34.43 11.33
CA GLU A 14 1.07 -33.84 12.50
C GLU A 14 1.64 -32.45 12.17
N LEU A 15 2.45 -32.35 11.10
CA LEU A 15 2.99 -31.07 10.64
C LEU A 15 1.90 -30.06 10.31
N ARG A 16 0.76 -30.52 9.79
CA ARG A 16 -0.38 -29.65 9.54
C ARG A 16 -0.97 -29.11 10.84
N ALA A 17 -1.13 -29.94 11.88
CA ALA A 17 -1.64 -29.49 13.16
C ALA A 17 -0.69 -28.46 13.81
N GLU A 18 0.61 -28.70 13.75
CA GLU A 18 1.64 -27.81 14.31
C GLU A 18 1.71 -26.46 13.57
N TRP A 19 1.64 -26.47 12.23
CA TRP A 19 1.95 -25.28 11.43
C TRP A 19 0.74 -24.46 11.01
N THR A 20 -0.47 -24.97 11.23
CA THR A 20 -1.70 -24.23 10.92
C THR A 20 -1.86 -23.06 11.90
N GLY A 21 -2.16 -21.86 11.38
CA GLY A 21 -2.38 -20.67 12.21
C GLY A 21 -1.11 -19.93 12.64
N MET A 22 0.07 -20.39 12.24
CA MET A 22 1.33 -19.72 12.55
C MET A 22 1.40 -18.33 11.89
N LYS A 23 1.70 -17.29 12.68
CA LYS A 23 1.93 -15.93 12.19
C LYS A 23 3.36 -15.79 11.66
N SER A 24 3.59 -14.83 10.77
CA SER A 24 4.92 -14.49 10.30
C SER A 24 5.37 -13.18 10.93
N ASP A 25 6.61 -13.14 11.42
CA ASP A 25 7.28 -11.91 11.85
C ASP A 25 7.92 -11.17 10.67
N HIS A 26 7.82 -11.73 9.46
CA HIS A 26 8.42 -11.17 8.26
C HIS A 26 7.35 -10.59 7.35
N ARG A 27 7.47 -9.30 7.02
CA ARG A 27 6.60 -8.67 6.03
C ARG A 27 6.71 -9.38 4.68
N PHE A 28 5.56 -9.45 3.99
CA PHE A 28 5.37 -10.11 2.70
C PHE A 28 5.57 -11.62 2.75
N ILE A 29 5.58 -12.21 3.96
CA ILE A 29 5.65 -13.64 4.18
C ILE A 29 4.40 -14.08 4.94
N SER A 30 3.78 -15.15 4.46
CA SER A 30 2.72 -15.84 5.18
C SER A 30 2.98 -17.33 5.17
N HIS A 31 2.30 -18.01 6.08
CA HIS A 31 2.56 -19.40 6.38
C HIS A 31 1.36 -20.27 6.00
N SER A 32 1.63 -21.42 5.41
CA SER A 32 0.67 -22.49 5.22
C SER A 32 1.24 -23.81 5.75
N PHE A 33 0.42 -24.87 5.74
CA PHE A 33 0.82 -26.15 6.30
C PHE A 33 1.90 -26.86 5.46
N ASN A 34 2.00 -26.55 4.17
CA ASN A 34 2.96 -27.22 3.27
C ASN A 34 3.96 -26.26 2.63
N CYS A 35 3.82 -24.95 2.82
CA CYS A 35 4.65 -23.95 2.17
C CYS A 35 4.78 -22.64 2.98
N VAL A 36 5.86 -21.92 2.72
CA VAL A 36 6.01 -20.50 3.03
C VAL A 36 5.64 -19.70 1.78
N LYS A 37 4.76 -18.71 1.92
CA LYS A 37 4.24 -17.90 0.82
C LYS A 37 4.87 -16.51 0.85
N VAL A 38 5.36 -16.07 -0.29
CA VAL A 38 5.82 -14.71 -0.55
C VAL A 38 4.71 -13.96 -1.28
N HIS A 39 4.33 -12.78 -0.79
CA HIS A 39 3.31 -11.93 -1.38
C HIS A 39 3.77 -10.47 -1.37
N ILE A 40 4.14 -9.90 -2.53
CA ILE A 40 4.68 -8.54 -2.64
C ILE A 40 3.75 -7.72 -3.52
N HIS A 41 3.28 -6.57 -3.03
CA HIS A 41 2.59 -5.59 -3.87
C HIS A 41 3.53 -5.12 -4.98
N THR A 42 3.05 -5.14 -6.22
CA THR A 42 3.82 -4.68 -7.38
C THR A 42 3.55 -3.20 -7.64
N PRO A 43 4.46 -2.48 -8.34
CA PRO A 43 4.27 -1.05 -8.61
C PRO A 43 3.04 -0.71 -9.44
N ASP A 44 2.55 -1.65 -10.24
CA ASP A 44 1.34 -1.58 -11.09
C ASP A 44 0.05 -1.97 -10.34
N ASP A 45 0.03 -1.85 -9.02
CA ASP A 45 -1.10 -2.19 -8.14
C ASP A 45 -1.53 -3.66 -8.13
N GLY A 46 -0.70 -4.54 -8.69
CA GLY A 46 -0.85 -5.99 -8.61
C GLY A 46 -0.25 -6.62 -7.35
N MET A 47 -0.15 -7.94 -7.38
CA MET A 47 0.45 -8.75 -6.32
C MET A 47 1.29 -9.87 -6.93
N TYR A 48 2.59 -9.88 -6.62
CA TYR A 48 3.47 -11.00 -6.88
C TYR A 48 3.25 -12.06 -5.80
N ASN A 49 2.95 -13.30 -6.20
CA ASN A 49 2.74 -14.42 -5.28
C ASN A 49 3.65 -15.60 -5.64
N ARG A 50 4.32 -16.18 -4.64
CA ARG A 50 5.11 -17.40 -4.81
C ARG A 50 5.04 -18.27 -3.56
N SER A 51 5.10 -19.58 -3.73
CA SER A 51 5.13 -20.54 -2.61
C SER A 51 6.43 -21.36 -2.65
N VAL A 52 7.08 -21.50 -1.50
CA VAL A 52 8.24 -22.36 -1.30
C VAL A 52 7.81 -23.54 -0.43
N GLY A 53 7.94 -24.76 -0.96
CA GLY A 53 7.47 -25.98 -0.30
C GLY A 53 8.33 -26.39 0.89
N CYS A 54 7.70 -26.73 2.02
CA CYS A 54 8.37 -27.08 3.28
C CYS A 54 8.51 -28.59 3.50
N LEU A 55 7.70 -29.42 2.83
CA LEU A 55 7.55 -30.84 3.17
C LEU A 55 8.81 -31.68 2.98
N LYS A 56 9.68 -31.34 2.01
CA LYS A 56 10.93 -32.08 1.74
C LYS A 56 12.11 -31.58 2.57
N GLN A 57 12.26 -30.27 2.70
CA GLN A 57 13.49 -29.65 3.24
C GLN A 57 13.34 -29.12 4.68
N GLY A 58 12.12 -29.12 5.22
CA GLY A 58 11.80 -28.48 6.49
C GLY A 58 11.47 -27.00 6.31
N ARG A 59 10.76 -26.45 7.30
CA ARG A 59 10.18 -25.11 7.24
C ARG A 59 11.21 -23.99 7.32
N ASP A 60 12.24 -24.15 8.15
CA ASP A 60 13.28 -23.12 8.32
C ASP A 60 14.08 -22.90 7.05
N LYS A 61 14.39 -23.99 6.33
CA LYS A 61 15.05 -23.91 5.02
C LYS A 61 14.15 -23.21 4.00
N ALA A 62 12.88 -23.59 3.94
CA ALA A 62 11.90 -22.94 3.08
C ALA A 62 11.70 -21.46 3.41
N LEU A 63 11.75 -21.07 4.69
CA LEU A 63 11.66 -19.68 5.12
C LEU A 63 12.89 -18.88 4.66
N LYS A 64 14.10 -19.41 4.87
CA LYS A 64 15.34 -18.77 4.39
C LYS A 64 15.32 -18.57 2.88
N GLU A 65 14.88 -19.58 2.13
CA GLU A 65 14.73 -19.48 0.69
C GLU A 65 13.67 -18.43 0.29
N ALA A 66 12.51 -18.45 0.93
CA ALA A 66 11.44 -17.48 0.68
C ALA A 66 11.89 -16.03 0.96
N LEU A 67 12.66 -15.80 2.03
CA LEU A 67 13.22 -14.49 2.35
C LEU A 67 14.24 -14.02 1.30
N LYS A 68 15.08 -14.94 0.80
CA LYS A 68 16.03 -14.64 -0.29
C LYS A 68 15.27 -14.26 -1.56
N GLN A 69 14.27 -15.06 -1.96
CA GLN A 69 13.43 -14.78 -3.12
C GLN A 69 12.67 -13.46 -2.97
N ARG A 70 12.09 -13.19 -1.79
CA ARG A 70 11.39 -11.94 -1.47
C ARG A 70 12.30 -10.73 -1.69
N ASN A 71 13.52 -10.77 -1.15
CA ASN A 71 14.45 -9.65 -1.26
C ASN A 71 14.95 -9.46 -2.70
N GLN A 72 15.16 -10.55 -3.44
CA GLN A 72 15.54 -10.49 -4.84
C GLN A 72 14.42 -9.83 -5.67
N VAL A 73 13.22 -10.41 -5.65
CA VAL A 73 12.07 -9.92 -6.43
C VAL A 73 11.68 -8.51 -5.99
N GLY A 74 11.71 -8.23 -4.68
CA GLY A 74 11.44 -6.91 -4.15
C GLY A 74 12.38 -5.84 -4.70
N ARG A 75 13.69 -6.14 -4.82
CA ARG A 75 14.66 -5.23 -5.46
C ARG A 75 14.45 -5.12 -6.97
N GLU A 76 14.10 -6.20 -7.65
CA GLU A 76 13.79 -6.16 -9.09
C GLU A 76 12.56 -5.26 -9.37
N LEU A 77 11.49 -5.40 -8.58
CA LEU A 77 10.27 -4.62 -8.71
C LEU A 77 10.44 -3.16 -8.27
N TRP A 78 10.98 -2.94 -7.07
CA TRP A 78 10.98 -1.63 -6.41
C TRP A 78 12.32 -0.89 -6.50
N GLY A 79 13.39 -1.54 -6.94
CA GLY A 79 14.72 -0.93 -7.04
C GLY A 79 15.20 -0.37 -5.70
N SER A 80 15.69 0.87 -5.72
CA SER A 80 16.12 1.60 -4.52
C SER A 80 15.00 1.82 -3.49
N CYS A 81 13.73 1.77 -3.91
CA CYS A 81 12.59 1.94 -3.02
C CYS A 81 12.28 0.69 -2.19
N TRP A 82 12.90 -0.46 -2.49
CA TRP A 82 12.59 -1.73 -1.81
C TRP A 82 12.73 -1.65 -0.28
N ASN A 83 13.76 -0.99 0.23
CA ASN A 83 13.96 -0.89 1.68
C ASN A 83 12.82 -0.13 2.38
N ALA A 84 12.32 0.96 1.76
CA ALA A 84 11.15 1.68 2.27
C ALA A 84 9.89 0.80 2.21
N VAL A 85 9.69 0.09 1.09
CA VAL A 85 8.57 -0.84 0.91
C VAL A 85 8.62 -2.00 1.89
N LEU A 86 9.80 -2.46 2.29
CA LEU A 86 9.95 -3.53 3.27
C LEU A 86 9.71 -3.05 4.70
N ASN A 87 10.26 -1.89 5.07
CA ASN A 87 10.32 -1.47 6.48
C ASN A 87 9.12 -0.62 6.94
N THR A 88 8.40 0.03 6.02
CA THR A 88 7.28 0.92 6.39
C THR A 88 5.93 0.20 6.32
N GLN A 89 5.49 -0.41 7.44
CA GLN A 89 4.32 -1.30 7.47
C GLN A 89 3.06 -0.68 6.84
N SER A 90 2.75 0.57 7.18
CA SER A 90 1.57 1.31 6.69
C SER A 90 1.82 2.08 5.38
N LEU A 91 2.89 1.76 4.64
CA LEU A 91 3.27 2.51 3.44
C LEU A 91 2.11 2.62 2.44
N PHE A 92 1.56 1.49 2.00
CA PHE A 92 0.52 1.48 0.97
C PHE A 92 -0.78 2.17 1.41
N GLU A 93 -1.07 2.21 2.71
CA GLU A 93 -2.21 2.94 3.28
C GLU A 93 -1.98 4.46 3.36
N ARG A 94 -0.71 4.89 3.28
CA ARG A 94 -0.30 6.30 3.33
C ARG A 94 -0.03 6.88 1.95
N LEU A 95 0.19 6.04 0.94
CA LEU A 95 0.42 6.47 -0.43
C LEU A 95 -0.87 7.07 -1.00
N PRO A 96 -0.84 8.31 -1.50
CA PRO A 96 -1.99 8.84 -2.21
C PRO A 96 -2.17 8.11 -3.55
N HIS A 97 -3.42 7.99 -4.01
CA HIS A 97 -3.73 7.40 -5.31
C HIS A 97 -3.24 8.27 -6.48
N SER A 98 -3.30 9.59 -6.30
CA SER A 98 -2.78 10.59 -7.24
C SER A 98 -2.17 11.74 -6.45
N LEU A 99 -1.27 12.50 -7.07
CA LEU A 99 -0.83 13.79 -6.51
C LEU A 99 -1.71 14.94 -6.98
N GLU A 100 -2.96 14.69 -7.34
CA GLU A 100 -3.92 15.73 -7.68
C GLU A 100 -4.80 16.05 -6.46
N PRO A 101 -5.02 17.33 -6.13
CA PRO A 101 -6.00 17.70 -5.11
C PRO A 101 -7.42 17.29 -5.54
N ASP A 102 -8.20 16.72 -4.63
CA ASP A 102 -9.61 16.43 -4.90
C ASP A 102 -10.45 17.71 -4.93
N VAL A 103 -11.57 17.68 -5.66
CA VAL A 103 -12.56 18.76 -5.65
C VAL A 103 -13.77 18.33 -4.83
N ILE A 104 -14.17 19.16 -3.87
CA ILE A 104 -15.40 18.97 -3.09
C ILE A 104 -16.28 20.21 -3.18
N GLU A 105 -17.59 20.03 -3.03
CA GLU A 105 -18.55 21.13 -2.90
C GLU A 105 -19.16 21.09 -1.50
N LYS A 106 -19.12 22.23 -0.80
CA LYS A 106 -19.84 22.40 0.47
C LYS A 106 -21.01 23.34 0.26
N LYS A 107 -22.20 22.88 0.62
CA LYS A 107 -23.42 23.67 0.59
C LYS A 107 -23.64 24.33 1.94
N ARG A 108 -23.97 25.62 1.93
CA ARG A 108 -24.35 26.39 3.12
C ARG A 108 -25.67 27.08 2.86
N THR A 109 -26.61 26.90 3.78
CA THR A 109 -27.86 27.68 3.81
C THR A 109 -27.57 29.03 4.44
N LEU A 110 -27.90 30.09 3.72
CA LEU A 110 -27.82 31.46 4.21
C LEU A 110 -29.02 31.77 5.12
N LEU A 111 -28.93 32.86 5.89
CA LEU A 111 -30.05 33.33 6.73
C LEU A 111 -31.29 33.67 5.90
N SER A 112 -31.14 33.97 4.61
CA SER A 112 -32.21 34.18 3.64
C SER A 112 -32.91 32.90 3.16
N GLY A 113 -32.45 31.72 3.58
CA GLY A 113 -32.92 30.42 3.07
C GLY A 113 -32.29 30.00 1.75
N GLU A 114 -31.51 30.87 1.08
CA GLU A 114 -30.76 30.54 -0.13
C GLU A 114 -29.65 29.52 0.17
N VAL A 115 -29.56 28.44 -0.61
CA VAL A 115 -28.47 27.46 -0.51
C VAL A 115 -27.37 27.81 -1.49
N ARG A 116 -26.19 28.17 -0.98
CA ARG A 116 -24.99 28.42 -1.79
C ARG A 116 -24.01 27.26 -1.71
N GLY A 117 -23.56 26.80 -2.87
CA GLY A 117 -22.48 25.81 -3.01
C GLY A 117 -21.14 26.50 -3.24
N THR A 118 -20.15 26.20 -2.39
CA THR A 118 -18.77 26.65 -2.61
C THR A 118 -17.90 25.45 -2.94
N LYS A 119 -17.17 25.53 -4.05
CA LYS A 119 -16.19 24.50 -4.45
C LYS A 119 -14.85 24.74 -3.76
N TYR A 120 -14.20 23.66 -3.36
CA TYR A 120 -12.89 23.67 -2.72
C TYR A 120 -12.00 22.61 -3.37
N TYR A 121 -10.71 22.91 -3.44
CA TYR A 121 -9.70 21.86 -3.50
C TYR A 121 -9.42 21.37 -2.08
N ILE A 122 -9.34 20.06 -1.89
CA ILE A 122 -8.97 19.45 -0.61
C ILE A 122 -7.73 18.58 -0.77
N VAL A 123 -6.79 18.76 0.16
CA VAL A 123 -5.61 17.90 0.32
C VAL A 123 -5.79 17.13 1.62
N ARG A 124 -5.65 15.80 1.58
CA ARG A 124 -5.73 14.91 2.75
C ARG A 124 -4.43 14.14 2.90
N TRP A 125 -3.92 14.04 4.12
CA TRP A 125 -2.72 13.25 4.42
C TRP A 125 -2.79 12.72 5.85
N LYS A 126 -1.85 11.83 6.20
CA LYS A 126 -1.66 11.37 7.58
C LYS A 126 -0.39 11.99 8.14
N GLU A 127 -0.48 12.55 9.34
CA GLU A 127 0.64 13.16 10.06
C GLU A 127 0.94 12.33 11.31
N LEU A 128 2.22 12.14 11.63
CA LEU A 128 2.63 11.46 12.85
C LEU A 128 2.47 12.42 14.04
N VAL A 129 1.61 12.06 14.99
CA VAL A 129 1.35 12.82 16.21
C VAL A 129 1.59 11.89 17.39
N GLY A 130 2.74 12.03 18.05
CA GLY A 130 3.26 11.01 18.97
C GLY A 130 3.64 9.76 18.19
N ASP A 131 3.10 8.61 18.58
CA ASP A 131 3.33 7.31 17.91
C ASP A 131 2.23 6.92 16.91
N GLU A 132 1.23 7.78 16.71
CA GLU A 132 0.07 7.49 15.87
C GLU A 132 -0.04 8.40 14.65
N TYR A 133 -0.43 7.83 13.51
CA TYR A 133 -0.74 8.57 12.31
C TYR A 133 -2.18 9.08 12.33
N LYS A 134 -2.36 10.40 12.45
CA LYS A 134 -3.68 11.04 12.49
C LYS A 134 -4.06 11.64 11.12
N PRO A 135 -5.33 11.53 10.70
CA PRO A 135 -5.80 12.14 9.46
C PRO A 135 -5.80 13.67 9.58
N LYS A 136 -5.28 14.34 8.56
CA LYS A 136 -5.25 15.79 8.42
C LYS A 136 -5.77 16.19 7.06
N SER A 137 -6.42 17.34 6.99
CA SER A 137 -6.87 17.89 5.71
C SER A 137 -6.78 19.40 5.68
N ARG A 138 -6.64 19.96 4.48
CA ARG A 138 -6.67 21.40 4.25
C ARG A 138 -7.52 21.72 3.03
N LEU A 139 -8.34 22.77 3.16
CA LEU A 139 -9.22 23.27 2.11
C LEU A 139 -8.63 24.52 1.49
N PHE A 140 -8.75 24.62 0.16
CA PHE A 140 -8.40 25.79 -0.62
C PHE A 140 -9.64 26.22 -1.40
N ILE A 141 -10.12 27.43 -1.13
CA ILE A 141 -11.33 27.97 -1.76
C ILE A 141 -11.03 28.20 -3.24
N HIS A 142 -11.88 27.66 -4.11
CA HIS A 142 -11.79 27.86 -5.56
C HIS A 142 -12.16 29.30 -5.92
N GLY A 143 -13.33 29.78 -5.49
CA GLY A 143 -13.79 31.16 -5.72
C GLY A 143 -13.61 31.61 -7.18
N ASP A 144 -13.16 32.85 -7.38
CA ASP A 144 -12.81 33.37 -8.70
C ASP A 144 -11.36 33.01 -9.12
N ASP A 145 -10.49 32.63 -8.18
CA ASP A 145 -9.07 32.27 -8.40
C ASP A 145 -8.86 30.74 -8.37
N ARG A 146 -9.49 30.06 -9.34
CA ARG A 146 -9.37 28.60 -9.50
C ARG A 146 -7.91 28.13 -9.58
N LEU A 147 -7.12 28.82 -10.39
CA LEU A 147 -5.75 28.39 -10.71
C LEU A 147 -4.81 28.61 -9.53
N GLY A 148 -4.92 29.73 -8.82
CA GLY A 148 -4.14 29.99 -7.62
C GLY A 148 -4.51 29.02 -6.49
N ALA A 149 -5.80 28.70 -6.32
CA ALA A 149 -6.25 27.70 -5.36
C ALA A 149 -5.70 26.30 -5.67
N TYR A 150 -5.76 25.88 -6.93
CA TYR A 150 -5.19 24.62 -7.40
C TYR A 150 -3.67 24.57 -7.15
N THR A 151 -2.94 25.63 -7.51
CA THR A 151 -1.49 25.69 -7.36
C THR A 151 -1.06 25.59 -5.90
N LYS A 152 -1.75 26.28 -5.00
CA LYS A 152 -1.52 26.18 -3.54
C LYS A 152 -1.80 24.78 -3.01
N ALA A 153 -2.90 24.17 -3.45
CA ALA A 153 -3.26 22.81 -3.06
C ALA A 153 -2.25 21.78 -3.58
N LYS A 154 -1.86 21.87 -4.85
CA LYS A 154 -0.86 21.00 -5.49
C LYS A 154 0.50 21.11 -4.81
N LYS A 155 0.95 22.33 -4.49
CA LYS A 155 2.21 22.55 -3.77
C LYS A 155 2.20 21.86 -2.40
N LEU A 156 1.13 22.04 -1.62
CA LEU A 156 1.00 21.35 -0.34
C LEU A 156 0.97 19.82 -0.52
N MET A 157 0.23 19.30 -1.49
CA MET A 157 0.15 17.87 -1.79
C MET A 157 1.52 17.26 -2.07
N ILE A 158 2.34 17.94 -2.88
CA ILE A 158 3.72 17.50 -3.17
C ILE A 158 4.59 17.56 -1.91
N GLU A 159 4.46 18.62 -1.12
CA GLU A 159 5.26 18.84 0.09
C GLU A 159 5.00 17.77 1.16
N VAL A 160 3.72 17.47 1.45
CA VAL A 160 3.34 16.49 2.48
C VAL A 160 3.65 15.04 2.06
N HIS A 161 3.77 14.78 0.76
CA HIS A 161 4.10 13.46 0.22
C HIS A 161 5.51 13.35 -0.35
N LYS A 162 6.40 14.32 -0.05
CA LYS A 162 7.75 14.39 -0.62
C LYS A 162 8.56 13.10 -0.47
N GLU A 163 8.44 12.44 0.68
CA GLU A 163 9.13 11.18 0.99
C GLU A 163 8.65 10.01 0.13
N PHE A 164 7.41 10.08 -0.38
CA PHE A 164 6.80 9.05 -1.21
C PHE A 164 6.96 9.29 -2.69
N ILE A 165 7.47 10.46 -3.12
CA ILE A 165 7.64 10.78 -4.55
C ILE A 165 8.41 9.70 -5.31
N PRO A 166 9.54 9.15 -4.82
CA PRO A 166 10.26 8.09 -5.54
C PRO A 166 9.39 6.84 -5.77
N ILE A 167 8.61 6.45 -4.77
CA ILE A 167 7.69 5.30 -4.84
C ILE A 167 6.54 5.61 -5.80
N LEU A 168 5.90 6.78 -5.68
CA LEU A 168 4.80 7.21 -6.55
C LEU A 168 5.23 7.30 -8.02
N LYS A 169 6.46 7.75 -8.29
CA LYS A 169 7.06 7.71 -9.64
C LYS A 169 7.19 6.29 -10.16
N LYS A 170 7.68 5.36 -9.33
CA LYS A 170 7.81 3.95 -9.69
C LYS A 170 6.46 3.30 -10.00
N MET A 171 5.41 3.74 -9.32
CA MET A 171 4.02 3.30 -9.55
C MET A 171 3.33 3.99 -10.73
N GLY A 172 3.97 4.94 -11.42
CA GLY A 172 3.32 5.73 -12.48
C GLY A 172 2.22 6.68 -11.98
N ARG A 173 2.11 6.92 -10.66
CA ARG A 173 1.11 7.81 -10.04
C ARG A 173 1.59 9.27 -9.93
N PHE A 174 2.82 9.53 -10.37
CA PHE A 174 3.43 10.84 -10.36
C PHE A 174 3.31 11.47 -11.76
N ASN A 175 2.17 12.09 -12.04
CA ASN A 175 2.01 12.91 -13.24
C ASN A 175 2.42 14.35 -12.91
N ILE A 176 3.53 14.81 -13.49
CA ILE A 176 3.78 16.26 -13.61
C ILE A 176 3.03 16.69 -14.86
N ILE A 177 1.89 17.36 -14.68
CA ILE A 177 1.35 18.19 -15.75
C ILE A 177 2.33 19.36 -15.88
N LYS A 178 3.18 19.34 -16.92
CA LYS A 178 3.93 20.53 -17.30
C LYS A 178 2.91 21.53 -17.83
N VAL A 179 2.66 22.60 -17.08
CA VAL A 179 1.99 23.78 -17.61
C VAL A 179 3.07 24.51 -18.41
N SER A 180 3.08 24.30 -19.72
CA SER A 180 3.86 25.07 -20.69
C SER A 180 3.20 26.42 -20.94
#